data_AF-A0A3M3FXK7-F1
#
_entry.id   AF-A0A3M3FXK7-F1
#
_cell.length_a   1.000
_cell.length_b   1.000
_cell.length_c   1.000
_cell.angle_alpha   90.00
_cell.angle_beta   90.00
_cell.angle_gamma   90.00
#
_symmetry.space_group_name_H-M   'P 1'
#
loop_
_entity.id
_entity.type
_entity.pdbx_description
1 polymer ?
#
loop_
_entity_poly.entity_id
_entity_poly.type
_entity_poly.pdbx_seq_one_letter_code
_entity_poly.pdbx_strand_id
1 'polypeptide(L)'
;MTMTTPLITTPVATSKNMSCNINLPWFVQGTEYCPTEATFEPLVNGERAFGAVYDAIMKAEQSVEIICWGFQPSMYFKRGDTSSLCIGQLLAMKADKGVKVR
;
A
#
# COMPACT_ATOMS: atom_id res chain seq x y z
N MET A 1 12.87 34.96 13.44
CA MET A 1 11.87 34.15 14.18
C MET A 1 12.56 32.86 14.59
N THR A 2 12.83 32.66 15.87
CA THR A 2 13.41 31.41 16.39
C THR A 2 12.35 30.32 16.38
N MET A 3 12.51 29.32 15.51
CA MET A 3 11.65 28.14 15.49
C MET A 3 11.91 27.29 16.74
N THR A 4 11.00 27.35 17.72
CA THR A 4 11.00 26.42 18.85
C THR A 4 10.56 25.05 18.34
N THR A 5 11.44 24.05 18.49
CA THR A 5 11.09 22.66 18.19
C THR A 5 10.04 22.18 19.20
N PRO A 6 8.88 21.64 18.78
CA PRO A 6 7.87 21.15 19.70
C PRO A 6 8.39 19.97 20.53
N LEU A 7 8.11 19.98 21.83
CA LEU A 7 8.50 18.90 22.75
C LEU A 7 7.59 17.67 22.53
N ILE A 8 8.18 16.53 22.16
CA ILE A 8 7.47 15.26 21.99
C ILE A 8 7.49 14.52 23.34
N THR A 9 6.33 14.30 23.95
CA THR A 9 6.21 13.56 25.22
C THR A 9 5.26 12.37 25.06
N THR A 10 5.48 11.31 25.84
CA THR A 10 4.62 10.12 25.86
C THR A 10 4.58 9.56 27.28
N PRO A 11 3.38 9.30 27.85
CA PRO A 11 3.26 8.76 29.20
C PRO A 11 3.63 7.28 29.24
N VAL A 12 4.29 6.84 30.30
CA VAL A 12 4.57 5.42 30.58
C VAL A 12 3.73 4.97 31.76
N ALA A 13 2.89 3.96 31.53
CA ALA A 13 2.13 3.32 32.61
C ALA A 13 2.92 2.13 33.17
N THR A 14 3.80 2.40 34.14
CA THR A 14 4.73 1.41 34.73
C THR A 14 4.06 0.18 35.34
N SER A 15 2.77 0.29 35.71
CA SER A 15 1.95 -0.81 36.21
C SER A 15 1.39 -1.75 35.13
N LYS A 16 1.50 -1.36 33.84
CA LYS A 16 1.00 -2.14 32.70
C LYS A 16 2.15 -2.67 31.85
N ASN A 17 3.02 -1.79 31.40
CA ASN A 17 4.17 -2.13 30.57
C ASN A 17 5.26 -1.05 30.74
N MET A 18 6.53 -1.46 30.86
CA MET A 18 7.66 -0.56 31.05
C MET A 18 8.25 -0.07 29.72
N SER A 19 7.39 0.09 28.71
CA SER A 19 7.78 0.53 27.37
C SER A 19 6.82 1.60 26.89
N CYS A 20 7.31 2.43 25.98
CA CYS A 20 6.51 3.45 25.33
C CYS A 20 6.97 3.62 23.88
N ASN A 21 6.05 3.97 22.99
CA ASN A 21 6.36 4.14 21.58
C ASN A 21 6.27 5.64 21.24
N ILE A 22 7.42 6.25 20.98
CA ILE A 22 7.51 7.66 20.65
C ILE A 22 7.35 7.78 19.13
N ASN A 23 6.25 8.38 18.70
CA ASN A 23 6.05 8.70 17.29
C ASN A 23 6.47 10.15 17.02
N LEU A 24 7.18 10.36 15.91
CA LEU A 24 7.49 11.69 15.43
C LEU A 24 6.19 12.40 14.97
N PRO A 25 6.14 13.75 14.93
CA PRO A 25 4.91 14.52 14.69
C PRO A 25 4.27 14.30 13.30
N TRP A 26 4.97 13.60 12.40
CA TRP A 26 4.46 13.22 11.09
C TRP A 26 3.52 12.01 11.11
N PHE A 27 3.43 11.27 12.23
CA PHE A 27 2.38 10.28 12.42
C PHE A 27 1.12 10.94 12.97
N VAL A 28 -0.01 10.66 12.32
CA VAL A 28 -1.33 11.12 12.76
C VAL A 28 -1.62 10.50 14.13
N GLN A 29 -2.02 11.33 15.10
CA GLN A 29 -2.38 10.89 16.45
C GLN A 29 -3.87 10.48 16.52
N GLY A 30 -4.21 9.57 17.43
CA GLY A 30 -5.60 9.13 17.64
C GLY A 30 -6.20 8.35 16.47
N THR A 31 -5.36 7.70 15.66
CA THR A 31 -5.79 6.90 14.52
C THR A 31 -6.45 5.60 14.99
N GLU A 32 -7.41 5.11 14.20
CA GLU A 32 -8.02 3.78 14.39
C GLU A 32 -6.98 2.66 14.33
N TYR A 33 -5.97 2.83 13.47
CA TYR A 33 -4.88 1.87 13.27
C TYR A 33 -3.55 2.43 13.78
N CYS A 34 -2.85 1.66 14.59
CA CYS A 34 -1.52 2.03 15.10
C CYS A 34 -0.47 2.02 13.98
N PRO A 35 0.56 2.87 14.06
CA PRO A 35 1.75 2.77 13.21
C PRO A 35 2.36 1.36 13.22
N THR A 36 2.82 0.90 12.07
CA THR A 36 3.45 -0.41 11.89
C THR A 36 4.70 -0.25 11.03
N GLU A 37 5.73 -1.05 11.31
CA GLU A 37 6.95 -1.10 10.51
C GLU A 37 6.63 -1.57 9.09
N ALA A 38 7.10 -0.83 8.09
CA ALA A 38 6.85 -1.14 6.68
C ALA A 38 7.98 -0.62 5.78
N THR A 39 8.11 -1.24 4.61
CA THR A 39 8.91 -0.71 3.50
C THR A 39 8.06 0.25 2.67
N PHE A 40 8.66 1.34 2.17
CA PHE A 40 7.97 2.31 1.34
C PHE A 40 8.77 2.60 0.06
N GLU A 41 8.10 2.58 -1.08
CA GLU A 41 8.70 2.95 -2.37
C GLU A 41 7.83 4.00 -3.09
N PRO A 42 8.36 5.22 -3.34
CA PRO A 42 7.61 6.25 -4.05
C PRO A 42 7.58 5.99 -5.57
N LEU A 43 6.41 5.61 -6.11
CA LEU A 43 6.21 5.39 -7.54
C LEU A 43 5.70 6.68 -8.22
N VAL A 44 6.55 7.32 -9.03
CA VAL A 44 6.19 8.54 -9.76
C VAL A 44 5.68 8.17 -11.16
N ASN A 45 4.53 8.75 -11.54
CA ASN A 45 3.82 8.55 -12.82
C ASN A 45 3.23 7.15 -13.05
N GLY A 46 2.35 7.07 -14.05
CA GLY A 46 1.56 5.88 -14.35
C GLY A 46 2.38 4.69 -14.84
N GLU A 47 3.40 4.89 -15.67
CA GLU A 47 4.16 3.77 -16.25
C GLU A 47 4.80 2.89 -15.18
N ARG A 48 5.49 3.50 -14.22
CA ARG A 48 6.14 2.79 -13.12
C ARG A 48 5.12 2.26 -12.11
N ALA A 49 4.11 3.07 -11.78
CA ALA A 49 3.07 2.69 -10.82
C ALA A 49 2.25 1.49 -11.31
N PHE A 50 1.71 1.55 -12.53
CA PHE A 50 0.93 0.46 -13.10
C PHE A 50 1.78 -0.78 -13.38
N GLY A 51 3.04 -0.61 -13.79
CA GLY A 51 3.98 -1.73 -13.95
C GLY A 51 4.20 -2.52 -12.65
N ALA A 52 4.42 -1.82 -11.53
CA ALA A 52 4.58 -2.46 -10.23
C ALA A 52 3.30 -3.17 -9.76
N VAL A 53 2.13 -2.54 -9.96
CA VAL A 53 0.83 -3.15 -9.62
C VAL A 53 0.57 -4.41 -10.45
N TYR A 54 0.89 -4.39 -11.76
CA TYR A 54 0.77 -5.56 -12.62
C TYR A 54 1.61 -6.74 -12.09
N ASP A 55 2.87 -6.47 -11.73
CA ASP A 55 3.77 -7.51 -11.24
C ASP A 55 3.34 -8.08 -9.89
N ALA A 56 2.80 -7.24 -9.01
CA ALA A 56 2.22 -7.68 -7.74
C ALA A 56 1.01 -8.60 -7.96
N ILE A 57 0.09 -8.23 -8.86
CA ILE A 57 -1.09 -9.04 -9.19
C ILE A 57 -0.68 -10.37 -9.84
N MET A 58 0.30 -10.35 -10.75
CA MET A 58 0.79 -11.56 -11.41
C MET A 58 1.37 -12.56 -10.39
N LYS A 59 2.08 -12.06 -9.38
CA LYS A 59 2.68 -12.87 -8.29
C LYS A 59 1.71 -13.26 -7.18
N ALA A 60 0.52 -12.66 -7.08
CA ALA A 60 -0.41 -12.92 -5.98
C ALA A 60 -0.85 -14.40 -5.95
N GLU A 61 -0.83 -15.03 -4.77
CA GLU A 61 -1.18 -16.46 -4.61
C GLU A 61 -2.50 -16.67 -3.88
N GLN A 62 -2.95 -15.71 -3.07
CA GLN A 62 -4.10 -15.86 -2.18
C GLN A 62 -5.26 -14.95 -2.57
N SER A 63 -5.01 -13.64 -2.67
CA SER A 63 -6.03 -12.66 -3.01
C SER A 63 -5.46 -11.43 -3.70
N VAL A 64 -6.34 -10.72 -4.41
CA VAL A 64 -6.13 -9.39 -4.96
C VAL A 64 -7.35 -8.55 -4.59
N GLU A 65 -7.13 -7.44 -3.88
CA GLU A 65 -8.19 -6.53 -3.43
C GLU A 65 -7.96 -5.15 -4.06
N ILE A 66 -8.91 -4.67 -4.86
CA ILE A 66 -8.78 -3.39 -5.57
C ILE A 66 -9.94 -2.48 -5.19
N ILE A 67 -9.60 -1.34 -4.61
CA ILE A 67 -10.55 -0.25 -4.36
C ILE A 67 -10.11 0.94 -5.21
N CYS A 68 -10.98 1.40 -6.11
CA CYS A 68 -10.71 2.57 -6.92
C CYS A 68 -12.00 3.32 -7.26
N TRP A 69 -11.86 4.61 -7.63
CA TRP A 69 -12.97 5.44 -8.10
C TRP A 69 -13.40 5.10 -9.54
N GLY A 70 -12.46 4.69 -10.38
CA GLY A 70 -12.70 4.30 -11.77
C GLY A 70 -11.90 3.06 -12.12
N PHE A 71 -12.57 2.09 -12.75
CA PHE A 71 -11.97 0.83 -13.16
C PHE A 71 -12.27 0.55 -14.63
N GLN A 72 -11.25 0.55 -15.48
CA GLN A 72 -11.38 0.21 -16.90
C GLN A 72 -10.68 -1.14 -17.16
N PRO A 73 -11.43 -2.25 -17.29
CA PRO A 73 -10.84 -3.59 -17.44
C PRO A 73 -9.97 -3.76 -18.69
N SER A 74 -10.24 -2.98 -19.75
CA SER A 74 -9.49 -3.03 -21.01
C SER A 74 -8.16 -2.29 -20.97
N MET A 75 -7.82 -1.61 -19.87
CA MET A 75 -6.57 -0.87 -19.74
C MET A 75 -5.36 -1.81 -19.63
N TYR A 76 -4.27 -1.44 -20.31
CA TYR A 76 -2.97 -2.06 -20.14
C TYR A 76 -2.18 -1.34 -19.05
N PHE A 77 -1.72 -2.11 -18.06
CA PHE A 77 -0.86 -1.60 -16.99
C PHE A 77 0.62 -1.60 -17.39
N LYS A 78 1.04 -2.57 -18.22
CA LYS A 78 2.33 -2.56 -18.92
C LYS A 78 2.08 -2.33 -20.40
N ARG A 79 2.85 -1.42 -21.01
CA ARG A 79 2.74 -1.07 -22.44
C ARG A 79 4.02 -1.47 -23.18
N GLY A 80 3.92 -1.77 -24.46
CA GLY A 80 5.07 -2.11 -25.32
C GLY A 80 5.55 -3.57 -25.24
N ASP A 81 5.03 -4.35 -24.30
CA ASP A 81 5.23 -5.80 -24.23
C ASP A 81 4.04 -6.51 -24.90
N THR A 82 4.31 -7.26 -25.96
CA THR A 82 3.29 -8.01 -26.72
C THR A 82 2.67 -9.15 -25.90
N SER A 83 3.27 -9.52 -24.77
CA SER A 83 2.79 -10.58 -23.88
C SER A 83 1.97 -10.08 -22.69
N SER A 84 1.94 -8.76 -22.46
CA SER A 84 1.21 -8.18 -21.34
C SER A 84 -0.30 -8.26 -21.55
N LEU A 85 -1.05 -8.64 -20.51
CA LEU A 85 -2.51 -8.69 -20.54
C LEU A 85 -3.10 -7.33 -20.15
N CYS A 86 -4.31 -7.04 -20.63
CA CYS A 86 -5.09 -5.99 -20.01
C CYS A 86 -5.50 -6.41 -18.59
N ILE A 87 -5.74 -5.43 -17.71
CA ILE A 87 -5.95 -5.68 -16.28
C ILE A 87 -7.13 -6.62 -16.01
N GLY A 88 -8.21 -6.51 -16.79
CA GLY A 88 -9.37 -7.40 -16.68
C GLY A 88 -9.02 -8.85 -16.97
N GLN A 89 -8.24 -9.11 -18.03
CA GLN A 89 -7.79 -10.45 -18.38
C GLN A 89 -6.81 -11.01 -17.36
N LEU A 90 -5.90 -10.17 -16.83
CA LEU A 90 -4.98 -10.59 -15.79
C LEU A 90 -5.74 -11.06 -14.54
N LEU A 91 -6.70 -10.26 -14.06
CA LEU A 91 -7.49 -10.59 -12.88
C LEU A 91 -8.34 -11.84 -13.09
N ALA A 92 -8.97 -12.00 -14.27
CA ALA A 92 -9.69 -13.22 -14.61
C ALA A 92 -8.78 -14.45 -14.60
N MET A 93 -7.59 -14.35 -15.21
CA MET A 93 -6.60 -15.43 -15.20
C MET A 93 -6.12 -15.79 -13.78
N LYS A 94 -6.02 -14.82 -12.88
CA LYS A 94 -5.69 -15.08 -11.47
C LYS A 94 -6.86 -15.76 -10.75
N ALA A 95 -8.10 -15.34 -11.00
CA ALA A 95 -9.30 -15.96 -10.45
C ALA A 95 -9.46 -17.42 -10.90
N ASP A 96 -9.21 -17.72 -12.17
CA ASP A 96 -9.24 -19.09 -12.72
C ASP A 96 -8.19 -20.00 -12.07
N LYS A 97 -7.09 -19.42 -11.57
CA LYS A 97 -6.05 -20.12 -10.79
C LYS A 97 -6.37 -20.23 -9.30
N GLY A 98 -7.56 -19.82 -8.86
CA GLY A 98 -8.01 -19.92 -7.48
C GLY A 98 -7.66 -18.73 -6.58
N VAL A 99 -7.08 -17.65 -7.12
CA VAL A 99 -6.81 -16.42 -6.36
C VAL A 99 -8.12 -15.64 -6.15
N LYS A 100 -8.41 -15.22 -4.91
CA LYS A 100 -9.62 -14.45 -4.61
C LYS A 100 -9.48 -13.00 -5.06
N VAL A 101 -10.15 -12.63 -6.15
CA VAL A 101 -10.18 -11.24 -6.65
C VAL A 101 -11.43 -10.52 -6.12
N ARG A 102 -11.26 -9.36 -5.48
CA ARG A 102 -12.33 -8.56 -4.84
C ARG A 102 -12.17 -7.07 -5.13
#